data_AF-A0A835L5W2-F1
#
_entry.id   AF-A0A835L5W2-F1
#
_cell.length_a   1.000
_cell.length_b   1.000
_cell.length_c   1.000
_cell.angle_alpha   90.00
_cell.angle_beta   90.00
_cell.angle_gamma   90.00
#
_symmetry.space_group_name_H-M   'P 1'
#
loop_
_entity.id
_entity.type
_entity.pdbx_description
1 polymer ?
#
loop_
_entity_poly.entity_id
_entity_poly.type
_entity_poly.pdbx_seq_one_letter_code
_entity_poly.pdbx_strand_id
1 'polypeptide(L)'
;MNLVLSGTVLYGQFSLFIPEREKPSSVLLEKQREALVKSVEVATDRGRDEGLSGAAPEPDAAESASGPECRKEDVTRPGPDLTRPPLPRARWGPARRPLELSLARHEELATRAEAALRRLLVTDNYDSVNNFISLHEAFERGGDSLYQVYQQYTPPIRARKHTCVGLGFELMRRWRSLERDFSGITRATALLSCEEAVVDVREYVTCGEGPADVLAAEKEHVMVGIQIRVDGRLGVMLADPGYHVPRIVTVMQDRNYPHTGWFVQSDEQHCRKEYNYTFSMLNPGYIEWHERETRGETVKSLLSRDQKGHLIAGLYFPVGATIKDAQFTLFLNNGPQKRKTKYKFSTFADPQDIPDEILEEIQLCNTKMNYKEGELLSIISKLSRVMADQAFIDQMLEINEDICRMCL
;
A
#
# COMPACT_ATOMS: atom_id res chain seq x y z
N MET A 1 3.06 3.68 -18.89
CA MET A 1 2.24 4.84 -18.51
C MET A 1 1.99 4.71 -17.04
N ASN A 2 2.33 5.75 -16.29
CA ASN A 2 2.24 5.77 -14.82
C ASN A 2 1.27 6.82 -14.36
N LEU A 3 0.68 6.58 -13.20
CA LEU A 3 -0.12 7.53 -12.48
C LEU A 3 0.71 8.13 -11.33
N VAL A 4 0.72 9.44 -11.19
CA VAL A 4 1.41 10.17 -10.10
C VAL A 4 0.40 11.10 -9.42
N LEU A 5 0.28 11.07 -8.10
CA LEU A 5 -0.59 11.98 -7.36
C LEU A 5 0.00 13.40 -7.32
N SER A 6 -0.80 14.44 -7.63
CA SER A 6 -0.45 15.85 -7.46
C SER A 6 -1.41 16.52 -6.49
N GLY A 7 -0.93 16.79 -5.28
CA GLY A 7 -1.68 17.48 -4.23
C GLY A 7 -0.97 17.40 -2.88
N THR A 8 -1.11 18.45 -2.05
CA THR A 8 -0.61 18.45 -0.68
C THR A 8 -1.51 17.58 0.18
N VAL A 9 -1.20 16.29 0.27
CA VAL A 9 -1.79 15.36 1.24
C VAL A 9 -0.67 14.77 2.06
N LEU A 10 -0.82 14.88 3.38
CA LEU A 10 0.09 14.33 4.38
C LEU A 10 0.11 12.80 4.23
N TYR A 11 1.30 12.27 4.00
CA TYR A 11 1.75 10.87 4.11
C TYR A 11 0.65 9.81 4.33
N GLY A 12 0.43 8.97 3.33
CA GLY A 12 -0.24 7.67 3.47
C GLY A 12 0.41 6.69 2.50
N GLN A 13 1.46 6.00 2.94
CA GLN A 13 2.21 5.04 2.11
C GLN A 13 1.53 3.67 2.11
N PHE A 14 1.36 3.04 0.92
CA PHE A 14 0.94 1.63 0.80
C PHE A 14 1.53 0.92 -0.41
N SER A 15 2.49 0.00 -0.23
CA SER A 15 2.33 -1.41 -0.63
C SER A 15 3.33 -2.32 0.06
N LEU A 16 2.84 -3.52 0.44
CA LEU A 16 3.40 -4.46 1.41
C LEU A 16 3.52 -3.87 2.83
N PHE A 17 2.42 -3.95 3.59
CA PHE A 17 2.38 -3.77 5.05
C PHE A 17 3.34 -2.71 5.59
N ILE A 18 3.04 -1.45 5.27
CA ILE A 18 3.50 -0.30 6.03
C ILE A 18 2.35 0.07 6.97
N PRO A 19 2.43 -0.24 8.27
CA PRO A 19 1.42 0.21 9.21
C PRO A 19 1.72 1.64 9.65
N GLU A 20 0.72 2.51 9.57
CA GLU A 20 0.86 3.89 10.05
C GLU A 20 1.03 3.97 11.57
N ARG A 21 1.92 4.87 11.99
CA ARG A 21 2.15 5.29 13.37
C ARG A 21 1.04 6.23 13.84
N GLU A 22 0.68 6.16 15.13
CA GLU A 22 -0.11 7.23 15.76
C GLU A 22 0.67 8.56 15.72
N LYS A 23 0.03 9.62 15.22
CA LYS A 23 0.63 10.96 15.11
C LYS A 23 1.08 11.48 16.49
N PRO A 24 2.32 11.96 16.66
CA PRO A 24 2.71 12.67 17.87
C PRO A 24 1.97 14.01 17.96
N SER A 25 1.63 14.43 19.18
CA SER A 25 0.97 15.72 19.42
C SER A 25 1.87 16.88 18.96
N SER A 26 1.27 17.95 18.45
CA SER A 26 1.95 19.14 17.91
C SER A 26 2.99 19.75 18.87
N VAL A 27 2.81 19.56 20.17
CA VAL A 27 3.69 20.04 21.24
C VAL A 27 5.03 19.30 21.28
N LEU A 28 5.10 18.05 20.83
CA LEU A 28 6.33 17.23 20.81
C LEU A 28 7.25 17.63 19.65
N LEU A 29 6.68 17.99 18.49
CA LEU A 29 7.40 18.47 17.31
C LEU A 29 8.07 19.84 17.55
N GLU A 30 7.44 20.70 18.33
CA GLU A 30 7.96 22.03 18.65
C GLU A 30 9.15 21.95 19.63
N LYS A 31 9.08 21.06 20.62
CA LYS A 31 10.19 20.78 21.54
C LYS A 31 11.38 20.09 20.86
N GLN A 32 11.13 19.22 19.87
CA GLN A 32 12.20 18.59 19.07
C GLN A 32 12.89 19.59 18.14
N ARG A 33 12.16 20.56 17.58
CA ARG A 33 12.76 21.67 16.81
C ARG A 33 13.60 22.60 17.69
N GLU A 34 13.14 22.96 18.88
CA GLU A 34 13.93 23.79 19.81
C GLU A 34 15.22 23.10 20.29
N ALA A 35 15.17 21.77 20.48
CA ALA A 35 16.36 20.99 20.84
C ALA A 35 17.39 20.94 19.71
N LEU A 36 16.95 20.80 18.45
CA LEU A 36 17.83 20.75 17.28
C LEU A 36 18.53 22.09 17.03
N VAL A 37 17.81 23.21 17.21
CA VAL A 37 18.39 24.56 17.06
C VAL A 37 19.45 24.83 18.13
N LYS A 38 19.22 24.41 19.38
CA LYS A 38 20.20 24.56 20.46
C LYS A 38 21.46 23.70 20.28
N SER A 39 21.36 22.52 19.64
CA SER A 39 22.53 21.69 19.35
C SER A 39 23.41 22.24 18.22
N VAL A 40 22.84 23.01 17.29
CA VAL A 40 23.60 23.61 16.18
C VAL A 40 24.37 24.86 16.62
N GLU A 41 23.82 25.67 17.53
CA GLU A 41 24.52 26.85 18.06
C GLU A 41 25.74 26.51 18.94
N VAL A 42 25.74 25.35 19.61
CA VAL A 42 26.86 24.89 20.46
C VAL A 42 28.01 24.29 19.64
N ALA A 43 27.73 23.78 18.43
CA ALA A 43 28.74 23.15 17.57
C ALA A 43 29.59 24.16 16.76
N THR A 44 29.09 25.40 16.58
CA THR A 44 29.78 26.43 15.80
C THR A 44 30.87 27.20 16.55
N ASP A 45 31.06 26.97 17.85
CA ASP A 45 31.97 27.80 18.68
C ASP A 45 33.22 27.06 19.20
N ARG A 46 33.53 25.85 18.70
CA ARG A 46 34.67 25.03 19.18
C ARG A 46 35.54 24.45 18.07
N GLY A 47 36.00 25.29 17.14
CA GLY A 47 36.87 24.85 16.05
C GLY A 47 37.89 25.89 15.59
N ARG A 48 38.77 26.36 16.49
CA ARG A 48 40.05 27.02 16.16
C ARG A 48 40.96 27.08 17.41
N ASP A 49 41.91 26.15 17.52
CA ASP A 49 43.35 26.45 17.68
C ASP A 49 44.16 25.21 18.07
N GLU A 50 45.45 25.31 17.73
CA GLU A 50 46.44 24.31 17.37
C GLU A 50 47.19 23.63 18.55
N GLY A 51 47.84 22.50 18.25
CA GLY A 51 49.29 22.36 18.51
C GLY A 51 49.82 21.58 19.74
N LEU A 52 50.44 20.44 19.44
CA LEU A 52 51.75 19.93 19.94
C LEU A 52 51.90 19.15 21.27
N SER A 53 52.32 17.88 21.07
CA SER A 53 53.42 17.14 21.75
C SER A 53 53.23 16.47 23.13
N GLY A 54 53.73 15.23 23.26
CA GLY A 54 54.23 14.70 24.54
C GLY A 54 53.96 13.22 24.86
N ALA A 55 54.94 12.36 24.54
CA ALA A 55 55.45 11.17 25.27
C ALA A 55 54.53 10.14 25.99
N ALA A 56 54.84 8.86 25.75
CA ALA A 56 54.44 7.67 26.52
C ALA A 56 55.10 7.62 27.92
N PRO A 57 54.63 6.75 28.84
CA PRO A 57 55.23 5.40 28.94
C PRO A 57 54.28 4.25 29.38
N GLU A 58 54.71 3.02 29.12
CA GLU A 58 54.26 1.73 29.71
C GLU A 58 54.73 1.58 31.20
N PRO A 59 54.23 0.63 32.06
CA PRO A 59 54.33 -0.84 31.84
C PRO A 59 53.36 -1.82 32.57
N ASP A 60 53.50 -3.10 32.17
CA ASP A 60 53.45 -4.40 32.89
C ASP A 60 52.18 -5.05 33.53
N ALA A 61 51.83 -6.20 32.92
CA ALA A 61 51.50 -7.56 33.42
C ALA A 61 50.95 -7.86 34.84
N ALA A 62 49.87 -8.68 34.92
CA ALA A 62 49.76 -9.89 35.76
C ALA A 62 48.45 -10.70 35.51
N GLU A 63 48.46 -11.96 35.95
CA GLU A 63 47.72 -13.17 35.53
C GLU A 63 46.29 -13.45 36.09
N SER A 64 45.58 -14.32 35.35
CA SER A 64 44.71 -15.44 35.77
C SER A 64 43.30 -15.21 36.34
N ALA A 65 42.29 -15.84 35.72
CA ALA A 65 41.55 -17.00 36.26
C ALA A 65 40.35 -17.38 35.36
N SER A 66 40.21 -18.69 35.12
CA SER A 66 39.21 -19.39 34.32
C SER A 66 37.80 -19.43 34.93
N GLY A 67 36.76 -19.30 34.09
CA GLY A 67 35.33 -19.55 34.39
C GLY A 67 34.54 -19.82 33.09
N PRO A 68 33.37 -20.50 33.14
CA PRO A 68 32.97 -21.53 32.18
C PRO A 68 32.50 -20.99 30.82
N GLU A 69 32.76 -21.78 29.78
CA GLU A 69 32.41 -21.54 28.38
C GLU A 69 30.91 -21.27 28.21
N CYS A 70 30.57 -19.99 28.06
CA CYS A 70 29.35 -19.57 27.40
C CYS A 70 29.55 -19.84 25.90
N ARG A 71 28.68 -20.65 25.30
CA ARG A 71 28.65 -20.89 23.85
C ARG A 71 28.69 -19.53 23.14
N LYS A 72 29.82 -19.25 22.48
CA LYS A 72 29.94 -18.11 21.58
C LYS A 72 28.94 -18.32 20.45
N GLU A 73 27.94 -17.47 20.40
CA GLU A 73 27.12 -17.29 19.21
C GLU A 73 28.06 -17.05 18.03
N ASP A 74 27.79 -17.75 16.94
CA ASP A 74 28.56 -17.68 15.71
C ASP A 74 28.31 -16.32 15.04
N VAL A 75 29.08 -15.31 15.48
CA VAL A 75 29.12 -13.96 14.91
C VAL A 75 29.91 -14.00 13.60
N THR A 76 29.40 -14.73 12.61
CA THR A 76 29.93 -14.69 11.23
C THR A 76 28.85 -14.69 10.15
N ARG A 77 27.62 -14.27 10.47
CA ARG A 77 26.70 -13.82 9.42
C ARG A 77 26.98 -12.34 9.14
N PRO A 78 27.36 -11.96 7.91
CA PRO A 78 27.44 -10.54 7.55
C PRO A 78 26.09 -9.88 7.85
N GLY A 79 26.10 -8.75 8.55
CA GLY A 79 24.91 -7.93 8.73
C GLY A 79 24.31 -7.55 7.37
N PRO A 80 23.01 -7.19 7.33
CA PRO A 80 22.37 -6.79 6.08
C PRO A 80 23.15 -5.66 5.41
N ASP A 81 23.41 -5.81 4.11
CA ASP A 81 24.05 -4.78 3.29
C ASP A 81 23.08 -3.61 3.13
N LEU A 82 23.21 -2.61 4.00
CA LEU A 82 22.41 -1.37 4.01
C LEU A 82 22.56 -0.54 2.72
N THR A 83 23.45 -0.91 1.79
CA THR A 83 23.59 -0.26 0.49
C THR A 83 22.66 -0.85 -0.58
N ARG A 84 22.02 -2.00 -0.30
CA ARG A 84 21.04 -2.61 -1.20
C ARG A 84 19.63 -2.31 -0.72
N PRO A 85 18.74 -1.80 -1.60
CA PRO A 85 17.35 -1.61 -1.23
C PRO A 85 16.72 -2.95 -0.80
N PRO A 86 15.82 -2.95 0.20
CA PRO A 86 15.14 -4.16 0.66
C PRO A 86 14.30 -4.80 -0.45
N LEU A 87 13.88 -4.01 -1.45
CA LEU A 87 13.08 -4.45 -2.59
C LEU A 87 13.90 -4.50 -3.89
N PRO A 88 13.63 -5.48 -4.79
CA PRO A 88 14.17 -5.46 -6.14
C PRO A 88 13.77 -4.19 -6.89
N ARG A 89 14.65 -3.72 -7.77
CA ARG A 89 14.33 -2.58 -8.64
C ARG A 89 13.05 -2.81 -9.44
N ALA A 90 12.25 -1.74 -9.53
CA ALA A 90 11.06 -1.68 -10.35
C ALA A 90 11.33 -2.12 -11.81
N ARG A 91 10.50 -3.04 -12.33
CA ARG A 91 10.52 -3.46 -13.74
C ARG A 91 9.32 -2.94 -14.51
N TRP A 92 9.54 -2.49 -15.73
CA TRP A 92 8.50 -1.89 -16.58
C TRP A 92 8.23 -2.75 -17.81
N GLY A 93 6.95 -2.88 -18.18
CA GLY A 93 6.55 -3.51 -19.43
C GLY A 93 6.69 -2.55 -20.62
N PRO A 94 6.68 -3.07 -21.85
CA PRO A 94 6.71 -2.23 -23.04
C PRO A 94 5.46 -1.35 -23.15
N ALA A 95 5.58 -0.23 -23.87
CA ALA A 95 4.44 0.61 -24.21
C ALA A 95 3.36 -0.20 -24.96
N ARG A 96 2.10 0.03 -24.59
CA ARG A 96 0.95 -0.62 -25.24
C ARG A 96 0.52 0.18 -26.46
N ARG A 97 0.09 -0.52 -27.51
CA ARG A 97 -0.48 0.13 -28.69
C ARG A 97 -1.91 0.56 -28.39
N PRO A 98 -2.31 1.81 -28.69
CA PRO A 98 -3.69 2.24 -28.51
C PRO A 98 -4.68 1.41 -29.31
N LEU A 99 -5.86 1.20 -28.73
CA LEU A 99 -7.02 0.67 -29.42
C LEU A 99 -7.71 1.80 -30.18
N GLU A 100 -7.83 1.65 -31.49
CA GLU A 100 -8.49 2.62 -32.37
C GLU A 100 -10.02 2.49 -32.26
N LEU A 101 -10.69 3.59 -31.94
CA LEU A 101 -12.12 3.63 -31.67
C LEU A 101 -12.74 4.89 -32.31
N SER A 102 -13.98 4.77 -32.77
CA SER A 102 -14.85 5.94 -32.91
C SER A 102 -15.46 6.31 -31.56
N LEU A 103 -16.00 7.52 -31.43
CA LEU A 103 -16.69 7.94 -30.20
C LEU A 103 -17.76 6.94 -29.73
N ALA A 104 -18.67 6.52 -30.63
CA ALA A 104 -19.73 5.57 -30.29
C ALA A 104 -19.18 4.22 -29.80
N ARG A 105 -18.05 3.77 -30.37
CA ARG A 105 -17.39 2.52 -29.99
C ARG A 105 -16.66 2.65 -28.65
N HIS A 106 -16.12 3.82 -28.35
CA HIS A 106 -15.58 4.14 -27.03
C HIS A 106 -16.67 4.08 -25.95
N GLU A 107 -17.84 4.68 -26.18
CA GLU A 107 -18.96 4.67 -25.22
C GLU A 107 -19.46 3.24 -24.94
N GLU A 108 -19.58 2.43 -25.99
CA GLU A 108 -19.93 1.01 -25.86
C GLU A 108 -18.88 0.24 -25.06
N LEU A 109 -17.60 0.46 -25.35
CA LEU A 109 -16.50 -0.18 -24.63
C LEU A 109 -16.49 0.23 -23.15
N ALA A 110 -16.62 1.53 -22.86
CA ALA A 110 -16.65 2.06 -21.50
C ALA A 110 -17.77 1.44 -20.68
N THR A 111 -18.97 1.34 -21.27
CA THR A 111 -20.15 0.71 -20.64
C THR A 111 -19.89 -0.76 -20.30
N ARG A 112 -19.35 -1.53 -21.24
CA ARG A 112 -19.10 -2.97 -21.05
C ARG A 112 -17.94 -3.25 -20.10
N ALA A 113 -16.88 -2.45 -20.18
CA ALA A 113 -15.73 -2.51 -19.29
C ALA A 113 -16.15 -2.17 -17.85
N GLU A 114 -16.97 -1.11 -17.67
CA GLU A 114 -17.53 -0.71 -16.38
C GLU A 114 -18.43 -1.81 -15.78
N ALA A 115 -19.28 -2.43 -16.60
CA ALA A 115 -20.13 -3.51 -16.14
C ALA A 115 -19.30 -4.71 -15.62
N ALA A 116 -18.17 -5.03 -16.27
CA ALA A 116 -17.25 -6.06 -15.79
C ALA A 116 -16.55 -5.66 -14.49
N LEU A 117 -16.12 -4.40 -14.37
CA LEU A 117 -15.54 -3.83 -13.15
C LEU A 117 -16.52 -3.88 -11.98
N ARG A 118 -17.75 -3.37 -12.14
CA ARG A 118 -18.76 -3.39 -11.07
C ARG A 118 -19.09 -4.81 -10.61
N ARG A 119 -19.17 -5.76 -11.54
CA ARG A 119 -19.32 -7.18 -11.17
C ARG A 119 -18.13 -7.68 -10.35
N LEU A 120 -16.90 -7.31 -10.69
CA LEU A 120 -15.70 -7.65 -9.93
C LEU A 120 -15.76 -7.11 -8.50
N LEU A 121 -16.07 -5.82 -8.33
CA LEU A 121 -16.10 -5.17 -7.01
C LEU A 121 -17.13 -5.78 -6.05
N VAL A 122 -18.15 -6.45 -6.58
CA VAL A 122 -19.18 -7.14 -5.79
C VAL A 122 -18.80 -8.58 -5.49
N THR A 123 -18.12 -9.26 -6.42
CA THR A 123 -17.85 -10.70 -6.30
C THR A 123 -16.55 -11.01 -5.56
N ASP A 124 -15.62 -10.06 -5.53
CA ASP A 124 -14.26 -10.25 -5.04
C ASP A 124 -13.87 -9.12 -4.09
N ASN A 125 -13.32 -9.47 -2.92
CA ASN A 125 -12.92 -8.53 -1.90
C ASN A 125 -11.49 -8.04 -2.11
N TYR A 126 -11.18 -6.83 -1.61
CA TYR A 126 -9.81 -6.42 -1.35
C TYR A 126 -9.28 -7.11 -0.10
N ASP A 127 -8.15 -7.79 -0.22
CA ASP A 127 -7.57 -8.59 0.85
C ASP A 127 -6.05 -8.45 0.89
N SER A 128 -5.56 -7.45 1.64
CA SER A 128 -4.15 -7.39 2.04
C SER A 128 -3.87 -8.28 3.26
N VAL A 129 -4.88 -8.56 4.09
CA VAL A 129 -4.75 -9.31 5.34
C VAL A 129 -4.18 -10.71 5.13
N ASN A 130 -4.66 -11.46 4.15
CA ASN A 130 -4.12 -12.79 3.89
C ASN A 130 -2.67 -12.75 3.36
N ASN A 131 -2.25 -11.68 2.69
CA ASN A 131 -0.84 -11.50 2.32
C ASN A 131 0.04 -11.30 3.55
N PHE A 132 -0.45 -10.56 4.56
CA PHE A 132 0.24 -10.39 5.84
C PHE A 132 0.48 -11.72 6.54
N ILE A 133 -0.61 -12.48 6.69
CA ILE A 133 -0.58 -13.79 7.34
C ILE A 133 0.39 -14.72 6.59
N SER A 134 0.42 -14.65 5.26
CA SER A 134 1.30 -15.50 4.47
C SER A 134 2.78 -15.13 4.59
N LEU A 135 3.09 -13.84 4.77
CA LEU A 135 4.45 -13.39 5.05
C LEU A 135 4.90 -13.86 6.43
N HIS A 136 4.04 -13.75 7.45
CA HIS A 136 4.29 -14.29 8.79
C HIS A 136 4.50 -15.81 8.75
N GLU A 137 3.61 -16.56 8.11
CA GLU A 137 3.74 -18.02 7.92
C GLU A 137 5.04 -18.40 7.17
N ALA A 138 5.58 -17.53 6.31
CA ALA A 138 6.86 -17.75 5.65
C ALA A 138 8.05 -17.47 6.58
N PHE A 139 7.95 -16.42 7.39
CA PHE A 139 8.92 -16.08 8.42
C PHE A 139 9.06 -17.21 9.46
N GLU A 140 7.94 -17.73 9.98
CA GLU A 140 7.95 -18.83 10.95
C GLU A 140 8.61 -20.11 10.40
N ARG A 141 8.47 -20.39 9.10
CA ARG A 141 9.07 -21.58 8.47
C ARG A 141 10.56 -21.43 8.19
N GLY A 142 11.03 -20.21 7.93
CA GLY A 142 12.38 -19.96 7.43
C GLY A 142 13.46 -20.03 8.50
N GLY A 143 13.15 -19.64 9.75
CA GLY A 143 14.15 -19.45 10.82
C GLY A 143 15.17 -18.34 10.54
N ASP A 144 15.08 -17.70 9.36
CA ASP A 144 15.85 -16.56 8.91
C ASP A 144 15.26 -15.25 9.46
N SER A 145 16.02 -14.16 9.41
CA SER A 145 15.46 -12.84 9.73
C SER A 145 14.38 -12.45 8.72
N LEU A 146 13.42 -11.64 9.15
CA LEU A 146 12.35 -11.18 8.27
C LEU A 146 12.92 -10.44 7.05
N TYR A 147 14.05 -9.74 7.18
CA TYR A 147 14.73 -9.07 6.07
C TYR A 147 15.13 -10.06 4.96
N GLN A 148 15.70 -11.20 5.33
CA GLN A 148 16.11 -12.24 4.38
C GLN A 148 14.89 -12.90 3.72
N VAL A 149 13.85 -13.17 4.52
CA VAL A 149 12.57 -13.68 4.01
C VAL A 149 12.00 -12.68 3.02
N TYR A 150 11.93 -11.40 3.37
CA TYR A 150 11.35 -10.33 2.56
C TYR A 150 12.05 -10.18 1.20
N GLN A 151 13.38 -10.25 1.16
CA GLN A 151 14.17 -10.17 -0.08
C GLN A 151 13.93 -11.34 -1.05
N GLN A 152 13.54 -12.50 -0.53
CA GLN A 152 13.33 -13.72 -1.32
C GLN A 152 11.85 -14.04 -1.53
N TYR A 153 10.97 -13.41 -0.74
CA TYR A 153 9.55 -13.69 -0.73
C TYR A 153 8.90 -13.18 -2.02
N THR A 154 8.27 -14.10 -2.73
CA THR A 154 7.39 -13.76 -3.85
C THR A 154 5.95 -13.87 -3.37
N PRO A 155 5.22 -12.75 -3.16
CA PRO A 155 3.85 -12.79 -2.70
C PRO A 155 2.97 -13.59 -3.66
N PRO A 156 2.25 -14.62 -3.18
CA PRO A 156 1.43 -15.45 -4.04
C PRO A 156 0.16 -14.70 -4.48
N ILE A 157 -0.13 -14.69 -5.77
CA ILE A 157 -1.42 -14.24 -6.28
C ILE A 157 -2.42 -15.38 -6.15
N ARG A 158 -3.35 -15.27 -5.20
CA ARG A 158 -4.34 -16.31 -4.91
C ARG A 158 -5.72 -15.92 -5.42
N ALA A 159 -6.48 -16.92 -5.86
CA ALA A 159 -7.88 -16.72 -6.21
C ALA A 159 -8.66 -16.26 -4.96
N ARG A 160 -9.50 -15.23 -5.11
CA ARG A 160 -10.39 -14.66 -4.07
C ARG A 160 -9.69 -14.03 -2.85
N LYS A 161 -8.37 -13.88 -2.88
CA LYS A 161 -7.58 -13.19 -1.85
C LYS A 161 -6.74 -12.12 -2.55
N HIS A 162 -7.44 -11.13 -3.09
CA HIS A 162 -6.88 -10.23 -4.08
C HIS A 162 -6.44 -8.91 -3.45
N THR A 163 -5.18 -8.53 -3.63
CA THR A 163 -4.75 -7.12 -3.53
C THR A 163 -5.10 -6.35 -4.80
N CYS A 164 -4.71 -5.09 -4.91
CA CYS A 164 -4.87 -4.27 -6.13
C CYS A 164 -4.33 -5.00 -7.38
N VAL A 165 -3.17 -5.66 -7.26
CA VAL A 165 -2.56 -6.48 -8.33
C VAL A 165 -3.44 -7.68 -8.70
N GLY A 166 -3.94 -8.42 -7.70
CA GLY A 166 -4.80 -9.58 -7.92
C GLY A 166 -6.13 -9.20 -8.58
N LEU A 167 -6.77 -8.13 -8.10
CA LEU A 167 -7.99 -7.60 -8.69
C LEU A 167 -7.75 -7.06 -10.10
N GLY A 168 -6.61 -6.42 -10.33
CA GLY A 168 -6.21 -5.97 -11.66
C GLY A 168 -6.08 -7.11 -12.67
N PHE A 169 -5.41 -8.20 -12.30
CA PHE A 169 -5.33 -9.40 -13.16
C PHE A 169 -6.68 -10.05 -13.43
N GLU A 170 -7.53 -10.14 -12.40
CA GLU A 170 -8.87 -10.69 -12.55
C GLU A 170 -9.75 -9.81 -13.46
N LEU A 171 -9.65 -8.48 -13.34
CA LEU A 171 -10.33 -7.55 -14.24
C LEU A 171 -9.86 -7.71 -15.68
N MET A 172 -8.54 -7.76 -15.90
CA MET A 172 -7.96 -8.00 -17.22
C MET A 172 -8.45 -9.33 -17.80
N ARG A 173 -8.54 -10.40 -16.99
CA ARG A 173 -9.09 -11.69 -17.41
C ARG A 173 -10.55 -11.56 -17.85
N ARG A 174 -11.39 -10.82 -17.11
CA ARG A 174 -12.79 -10.56 -17.48
C ARG A 174 -12.90 -9.75 -18.77
N TRP A 175 -12.05 -8.74 -18.96
CA TRP A 175 -12.02 -7.93 -20.18
C TRP A 175 -11.51 -8.67 -21.42
N ARG A 176 -10.79 -9.80 -21.31
CA ARG A 176 -10.44 -10.63 -22.48
C ARG A 176 -11.67 -11.08 -23.27
N SER A 177 -12.82 -11.23 -22.62
CA SER A 177 -14.08 -11.56 -23.30
C SER A 177 -14.56 -10.47 -24.26
N LEU A 178 -14.08 -9.23 -24.09
CA LEU A 178 -14.38 -8.09 -24.97
C LEU A 178 -13.58 -8.12 -26.28
N GLU A 179 -12.52 -8.95 -26.39
CA GLU A 179 -11.65 -9.03 -27.57
C GLU A 179 -12.42 -9.35 -28.85
N ARG A 180 -13.46 -10.20 -28.75
CA ARG A 180 -14.31 -10.56 -29.89
C ARG A 180 -14.96 -9.33 -30.54
N ASP A 181 -15.40 -8.39 -29.69
CA ASP A 181 -16.14 -7.23 -30.14
C ASP A 181 -15.21 -6.03 -30.29
N PHE A 182 -14.08 -5.98 -29.57
CA PHE A 182 -13.07 -4.91 -29.60
C PHE A 182 -11.68 -5.50 -29.86
N SER A 183 -11.43 -5.90 -31.10
CA SER A 183 -10.16 -6.51 -31.52
C SER A 183 -8.97 -5.61 -31.18
N GLY A 184 -8.02 -6.14 -30.42
CA GLY A 184 -6.84 -5.43 -29.95
C GLY A 184 -6.93 -4.92 -28.50
N ILE A 185 -8.09 -5.02 -27.82
CA ILE A 185 -8.25 -4.55 -26.44
C ILE A 185 -7.23 -5.22 -25.50
N THR A 186 -6.97 -6.52 -25.62
CA THR A 186 -6.02 -7.23 -24.75
C THR A 186 -4.60 -6.70 -24.94
N ARG A 187 -4.22 -6.30 -26.16
CA ARG A 187 -2.91 -5.70 -26.47
C ARG A 187 -2.79 -4.26 -26.00
N ALA A 188 -3.91 -3.54 -25.93
CA ALA A 188 -4.01 -2.18 -25.43
C ALA A 188 -4.08 -2.11 -23.89
N THR A 189 -4.41 -3.22 -23.23
CA THR A 189 -4.60 -3.30 -21.78
C THR A 189 -3.30 -3.57 -21.03
N ALA A 190 -3.09 -2.90 -19.89
CA ALA A 190 -1.99 -3.17 -18.96
C ALA A 190 -2.36 -2.84 -17.52
N LEU A 191 -1.59 -3.38 -16.57
CA LEU A 191 -1.47 -2.77 -15.24
C LEU A 191 -0.65 -1.49 -15.36
N LEU A 192 -1.12 -0.43 -14.71
CA LEU A 192 -0.45 0.86 -14.60
C LEU A 192 -0.01 1.05 -13.15
N SER A 193 1.25 1.45 -12.94
CA SER A 193 1.73 1.80 -11.60
C SER A 193 1.13 3.12 -11.15
N CYS A 194 0.77 3.20 -9.88
CA CYS A 194 0.21 4.37 -9.24
C CYS A 194 1.07 4.70 -8.03
N GLU A 195 1.80 5.81 -8.13
CA GLU A 195 2.66 6.32 -7.07
C GLU A 195 1.87 7.39 -6.30
N GLU A 196 1.76 7.22 -4.99
CA GLU A 196 0.91 8.02 -4.11
C GLU A 196 1.74 8.96 -3.23
N ALA A 197 2.90 8.50 -2.77
CA ALA A 197 3.84 9.23 -1.93
C ALA A 197 4.88 10.04 -2.72
N VAL A 198 4.48 10.65 -3.85
CA VAL A 198 5.41 11.48 -4.64
C VAL A 198 5.56 12.87 -4.01
N VAL A 199 6.72 13.12 -3.40
CA VAL A 199 7.04 14.38 -2.70
C VAL A 199 7.07 15.58 -3.66
N ASP A 200 7.84 15.46 -4.76
CA ASP A 200 7.89 16.46 -5.83
C ASP A 200 7.48 15.82 -7.17
N VAL A 201 6.25 16.07 -7.58
CA VAL A 201 5.69 15.58 -8.85
C VAL A 201 6.50 16.06 -10.04
N ARG A 202 6.98 17.31 -10.03
CA ARG A 202 7.71 17.89 -11.14
C ARG A 202 9.05 17.18 -11.31
N GLU A 203 9.79 17.00 -10.23
CA GLU A 203 11.04 16.24 -10.24
C GLU A 203 10.79 14.81 -10.73
N TYR A 204 9.79 14.13 -10.17
CA TYR A 204 9.46 12.75 -10.53
C TYR A 204 9.17 12.57 -12.02
N VAL A 205 8.29 13.39 -12.61
CA VAL A 205 7.88 13.23 -14.02
C VAL A 205 8.93 13.72 -15.02
N THR A 206 9.90 14.51 -14.57
CA THR A 206 11.01 15.03 -15.40
C THR A 206 12.34 14.32 -15.17
N CYS A 207 12.39 13.31 -14.29
CA CYS A 207 13.57 12.51 -13.98
C CYS A 207 14.14 11.75 -15.21
N GLY A 208 13.34 11.56 -16.26
CA GLY A 208 13.77 10.98 -17.53
C GLY A 208 12.68 10.92 -18.58
N GLU A 209 12.91 10.10 -19.61
CA GLU A 209 11.96 9.89 -20.71
C GLU A 209 10.70 9.15 -20.23
N GLY A 210 10.86 8.28 -19.24
CA GLY A 210 9.74 7.58 -18.65
C GLY A 210 10.05 6.95 -17.31
N PRO A 211 9.12 6.14 -16.78
CA PRO A 211 9.23 5.65 -15.42
C PRO A 211 10.33 4.62 -15.19
N ALA A 212 10.95 4.11 -16.25
CA ALA A 212 12.14 3.28 -16.15
C ALA A 212 13.37 4.04 -15.66
N ASP A 213 13.36 5.37 -15.79
CA ASP A 213 14.47 6.25 -15.39
C ASP A 213 14.37 6.66 -13.92
N VAL A 214 13.22 6.44 -13.27
CA VAL A 214 13.01 6.72 -11.85
C VAL A 214 13.59 5.58 -11.01
N LEU A 215 14.78 5.80 -10.44
CA LEU A 215 15.51 4.77 -9.69
C LEU A 215 14.82 4.34 -8.39
N ALA A 216 14.09 5.25 -7.75
CA ALA A 216 13.42 5.05 -6.47
C ALA A 216 11.89 4.89 -6.60
N ALA A 217 11.39 4.38 -7.74
CA ALA A 217 9.96 4.12 -7.89
C ALA A 217 9.50 2.97 -6.97
N GLU A 218 8.61 3.27 -6.01
CA GLU A 218 8.15 2.34 -4.97
C GLU A 218 7.04 1.41 -5.43
N LYS A 219 6.18 1.86 -6.37
CA LYS A 219 5.02 1.10 -6.88
C LYS A 219 4.04 0.70 -5.79
N GLU A 220 3.38 1.70 -5.25
CA GLU A 220 2.43 1.58 -4.15
C GLU A 220 1.11 0.92 -4.59
N HIS A 221 0.51 1.39 -5.67
CA HIS A 221 -0.79 0.90 -6.12
C HIS A 221 -0.78 0.57 -7.61
N VAL A 222 -1.78 -0.17 -8.06
CA VAL A 222 -1.97 -0.45 -9.48
C VAL A 222 -3.42 -0.27 -9.91
N MET A 223 -3.58 0.34 -11.08
CA MET A 223 -4.82 0.40 -11.83
C MET A 223 -4.74 -0.48 -13.08
N VAL A 224 -5.90 -0.77 -13.68
CA VAL A 224 -5.95 -1.35 -15.03
C VAL A 224 -6.23 -0.25 -16.04
N GLY A 225 -5.39 -0.15 -17.06
CA GLY A 225 -5.49 0.84 -18.12
C GLY A 225 -5.69 0.22 -19.50
N ILE A 226 -6.50 0.84 -20.36
CA ILE A 226 -6.61 0.54 -21.79
C ILE A 226 -6.14 1.78 -22.55
N GLN A 227 -5.04 1.69 -23.29
CA GLN A 227 -4.62 2.75 -24.19
C GLN A 227 -5.63 2.87 -25.35
N ILE A 228 -6.11 4.07 -25.63
CA ILE A 228 -7.12 4.29 -26.68
C ILE A 228 -6.74 5.45 -27.60
N ARG A 229 -7.28 5.41 -28.81
CA ARG A 229 -7.32 6.56 -29.71
C ARG A 229 -8.76 6.71 -30.20
N VAL A 230 -9.40 7.82 -29.85
CA VAL A 230 -10.80 8.11 -30.19
C VAL A 230 -10.82 9.16 -31.29
N ASP A 231 -11.22 8.76 -32.49
CA ASP A 231 -11.27 9.63 -33.68
C ASP A 231 -9.93 10.38 -33.89
N GLY A 232 -8.82 9.65 -33.79
CA GLY A 232 -7.46 10.20 -33.94
C GLY A 232 -6.83 10.76 -32.67
N ARG A 233 -7.62 11.01 -31.61
CA ARG A 233 -7.17 11.67 -30.36
C ARG A 233 -6.73 10.66 -29.31
N LEU A 234 -5.55 10.85 -28.74
CA LEU A 234 -4.98 9.94 -27.73
C LEU A 234 -5.68 10.04 -26.37
N GLY A 235 -5.81 8.90 -25.71
CA GLY A 235 -6.29 8.83 -24.35
C GLY A 235 -6.03 7.48 -23.69
N VAL A 236 -6.52 7.34 -22.46
CA VAL A 236 -6.52 6.08 -21.72
C VAL A 236 -7.85 5.92 -20.99
N MET A 237 -8.31 4.68 -20.87
CA MET A 237 -9.39 4.31 -19.96
C MET A 237 -8.78 3.66 -18.72
N LEU A 238 -9.12 4.15 -17.54
CA LEU A 238 -8.61 3.69 -16.26
C LEU A 238 -9.73 3.02 -15.46
N ALA A 239 -9.38 1.94 -14.78
CA ALA A 239 -10.19 1.27 -13.79
C ALA A 239 -9.35 1.06 -12.53
N ASP A 240 -9.89 1.46 -11.38
CA ASP A 240 -9.26 1.24 -10.08
C ASP A 240 -10.05 0.24 -9.26
N PRO A 241 -9.74 -1.06 -9.39
CA PRO A 241 -10.38 -2.05 -8.56
C PRO A 241 -9.84 -2.08 -7.14
N GLY A 242 -8.62 -1.60 -6.86
CA GLY A 242 -8.06 -1.60 -5.50
C GLY A 242 -8.77 -0.59 -4.59
N TYR A 243 -9.00 0.63 -5.07
CA TYR A 243 -9.81 1.63 -4.37
C TYR A 243 -11.30 1.53 -4.63
N HIS A 244 -11.71 0.51 -5.39
CA HIS A 244 -13.10 0.19 -5.68
C HIS A 244 -13.85 1.36 -6.29
N VAL A 245 -13.21 2.06 -7.22
CA VAL A 245 -13.85 3.09 -8.02
C VAL A 245 -14.77 2.36 -9.02
N PRO A 246 -16.11 2.41 -8.88
CA PRO A 246 -17.04 1.54 -9.61
C PRO A 246 -17.35 2.10 -11.00
N ARG A 247 -16.36 2.73 -11.64
CA ARG A 247 -16.53 3.40 -12.92
C ARG A 247 -15.26 3.39 -13.75
N ILE A 248 -15.45 3.49 -15.06
CA ILE A 248 -14.33 3.75 -15.97
C ILE A 248 -14.08 5.24 -16.05
N VAL A 249 -12.82 5.63 -15.84
CA VAL A 249 -12.35 7.01 -16.02
C VAL A 249 -11.67 7.10 -17.38
N THR A 250 -12.19 7.94 -18.26
CA THR A 250 -11.53 8.23 -19.55
C THR A 250 -10.72 9.51 -19.43
N VAL A 251 -9.43 9.41 -19.70
CA VAL A 251 -8.50 10.53 -19.71
C VAL A 251 -8.07 10.77 -21.15
N MET A 252 -8.63 11.81 -21.79
CA MET A 252 -8.15 12.27 -23.10
C MET A 252 -7.03 13.29 -22.95
N GLN A 253 -6.04 13.23 -23.84
CA GLN A 253 -4.89 14.15 -23.84
C GLN A 253 -5.30 15.60 -24.13
N ASP A 254 -6.32 15.80 -24.97
CA ASP A 254 -6.89 17.10 -25.31
C ASP A 254 -7.93 17.62 -24.30
N ARG A 255 -8.24 16.82 -23.27
CA ARG A 255 -9.24 17.09 -22.21
C ARG A 255 -10.67 17.33 -22.72
N ASN A 256 -10.95 17.07 -24.00
CA ASN A 256 -12.31 17.16 -24.54
C ASN A 256 -13.05 15.84 -24.34
N TYR A 257 -14.38 15.87 -24.47
CA TYR A 257 -15.20 14.66 -24.48
C TYR A 257 -14.60 13.58 -25.41
N PRO A 258 -14.45 12.32 -24.97
CA PRO A 258 -15.04 11.69 -23.78
C PRO A 258 -14.20 11.79 -22.48
N HIS A 259 -13.33 12.79 -22.33
CA HIS A 259 -12.63 13.05 -21.06
C HIS A 259 -13.61 13.18 -19.88
N THR A 260 -13.30 12.50 -18.78
CA THR A 260 -14.19 12.35 -17.63
C THR A 260 -14.21 13.58 -16.71
N GLY A 261 -13.07 14.23 -16.48
CA GLY A 261 -12.96 15.33 -15.54
C GLY A 261 -13.15 14.91 -14.07
N TRP A 262 -13.50 15.89 -13.23
CA TRP A 262 -13.76 15.68 -11.81
C TRP A 262 -14.98 14.79 -11.58
N PHE A 263 -14.85 13.83 -10.67
CA PHE A 263 -15.96 13.00 -10.22
C PHE A 263 -15.88 12.69 -8.73
N VAL A 264 -17.03 12.46 -8.13
CA VAL A 264 -17.13 12.05 -6.73
C VAL A 264 -16.78 10.57 -6.61
N GLN A 265 -15.73 10.27 -5.85
CA GLN A 265 -15.34 8.90 -5.53
C GLN A 265 -16.10 8.38 -4.31
N SER A 266 -16.24 9.21 -3.28
CA SER A 266 -17.06 8.91 -2.10
C SER A 266 -17.75 10.16 -1.60
N ASP A 267 -19.00 10.01 -1.19
CA ASP A 267 -19.80 11.06 -0.55
C ASP A 267 -20.34 10.50 0.78
N GLU A 268 -19.59 10.71 1.85
CA GLU A 268 -19.99 10.40 3.21
C GLU A 268 -20.42 11.67 3.95
N GLN A 269 -21.26 11.51 4.97
CA GLN A 269 -21.93 12.62 5.69
C GLN A 269 -20.99 13.74 6.18
N HIS A 270 -19.70 13.47 6.36
CA HIS A 270 -18.68 14.43 6.78
C HIS A 270 -17.41 14.40 5.92
N CYS A 271 -17.39 13.68 4.81
CA CYS A 271 -16.22 13.51 3.97
C CYS A 271 -16.67 13.29 2.52
N ARG A 272 -16.36 14.24 1.64
CA ARG A 272 -16.49 14.06 0.20
C ARG A 272 -15.11 14.02 -0.42
N LYS A 273 -14.84 12.95 -1.17
CA LYS A 273 -13.62 12.76 -1.96
C LYS A 273 -13.97 12.84 -3.43
N GLU A 274 -13.25 13.70 -4.15
CA GLU A 274 -13.37 13.85 -5.60
C GLU A 274 -12.03 13.61 -6.26
N TYR A 275 -12.04 12.87 -7.37
CA TYR A 275 -10.85 12.57 -8.16
C TYR A 275 -10.94 13.21 -9.55
N ASN A 276 -9.78 13.54 -10.09
CA ASN A 276 -9.59 13.93 -11.48
C ASN A 276 -8.25 13.39 -11.98
N TYR A 277 -8.19 13.04 -13.26
CA TYR A 277 -7.00 12.47 -13.87
C TYR A 277 -6.70 13.20 -15.17
N THR A 278 -5.47 13.67 -15.32
CA THR A 278 -5.03 14.42 -16.51
C THR A 278 -3.65 13.99 -16.93
N PHE A 279 -3.37 13.94 -18.24
CA PHE A 279 -1.99 13.82 -18.69
C PHE A 279 -1.11 14.91 -18.09
N SER A 280 0.10 14.54 -17.67
CA SER A 280 1.08 15.54 -17.23
C SER A 280 1.45 16.43 -18.40
N MET A 281 1.48 17.73 -18.14
CA MET A 281 1.90 18.73 -19.13
C MET A 281 3.41 18.69 -19.37
N LEU A 282 4.17 18.13 -18.42
CA LEU A 282 5.63 18.05 -18.47
C LEU A 282 6.11 16.78 -19.15
N ASN A 283 5.40 15.66 -18.95
CA ASN A 283 5.73 14.41 -19.60
C ASN A 283 4.46 13.58 -19.86
N PRO A 284 4.00 13.43 -21.12
CA PRO A 284 2.77 12.72 -21.46
C PRO A 284 2.85 11.19 -21.22
N GLY A 285 4.01 10.66 -20.83
CA GLY A 285 4.16 9.30 -20.31
C GLY A 285 3.50 9.09 -18.93
N TYR A 286 3.16 10.17 -18.25
CA TYR A 286 2.51 10.20 -16.94
C TYR A 286 1.09 10.79 -17.00
N ILE A 287 0.26 10.31 -16.09
CA ILE A 287 -1.03 10.87 -15.78
C ILE A 287 -0.98 11.33 -14.33
N GLU A 288 -1.32 12.58 -14.12
CA GLU A 288 -1.45 13.16 -12.80
C GLU A 288 -2.85 12.85 -12.26
N TRP A 289 -2.89 12.27 -11.07
CA TRP A 289 -4.09 12.07 -10.27
C TRP A 289 -4.22 13.25 -9.30
N HIS A 290 -5.38 13.88 -9.30
CA HIS A 290 -5.69 15.02 -8.43
C HIS A 290 -6.84 14.62 -7.50
N GLU A 291 -6.69 14.88 -6.21
CA GLU A 291 -7.73 14.64 -5.20
C GLU A 291 -8.20 15.96 -4.57
N ARG A 292 -9.51 16.05 -4.28
CA ARG A 292 -10.09 17.06 -3.39
C ARG A 292 -10.83 16.34 -2.28
N GLU A 293 -10.54 16.69 -1.03
CA GLU A 293 -11.19 16.11 0.14
C GLU A 293 -11.65 17.19 1.14
N THR A 294 -12.86 17.04 1.66
CA THR A 294 -13.44 17.94 2.68
C THR A 294 -13.26 17.49 4.15
N ARG A 295 -12.17 16.75 4.44
CA ARG A 295 -11.73 16.13 5.72
C ARG A 295 -12.06 14.63 5.84
N GLY A 296 -11.09 13.83 6.32
CA GLY A 296 -11.34 12.53 6.98
C GLY A 296 -10.35 11.39 6.69
N GLU A 297 -9.34 11.22 7.55
CA GLU A 297 -8.39 10.10 7.56
C GLU A 297 -9.02 8.79 8.07
N THR A 298 -8.98 7.71 7.28
CA THR A 298 -8.91 6.33 7.83
C THR A 298 -8.45 5.31 6.78
N VAL A 299 -7.41 4.55 7.13
CA VAL A 299 -6.90 3.37 6.42
C VAL A 299 -7.86 2.17 6.53
N LYS A 300 -7.91 1.33 5.48
CA LYS A 300 -8.88 0.23 5.32
C LYS A 300 -8.19 -1.02 4.71
N SER A 301 -8.11 -2.15 5.44
CA SER A 301 -7.22 -3.29 5.09
C SER A 301 -7.90 -4.52 4.44
N LEU A 302 -9.11 -4.89 4.87
CA LEU A 302 -9.92 -5.99 4.30
C LEU A 302 -11.33 -5.47 4.06
N LEU A 303 -11.77 -5.37 2.81
CA LEU A 303 -12.96 -4.60 2.45
C LEU A 303 -13.87 -5.33 1.50
N SER A 304 -15.17 -5.21 1.77
CA SER A 304 -16.25 -5.56 0.86
C SER A 304 -17.11 -4.34 0.57
N ARG A 305 -17.60 -4.23 -0.67
CA ARG A 305 -18.35 -3.08 -1.16
C ARG A 305 -19.56 -3.47 -2.00
N ASP A 306 -20.50 -2.54 -2.12
CA ASP A 306 -21.65 -2.68 -3.01
C ASP A 306 -21.32 -2.33 -4.47
N GLN A 307 -22.31 -2.44 -5.35
CA GLN A 307 -22.21 -2.11 -6.78
C GLN A 307 -21.87 -0.62 -7.06
N LYS A 308 -22.04 0.25 -6.07
CA LYS A 308 -21.76 1.69 -6.14
C LYS A 308 -20.42 2.03 -5.45
N GLY A 309 -19.63 1.04 -5.05
CA GLY A 309 -18.35 1.27 -4.38
C GLY A 309 -18.46 1.73 -2.92
N HIS A 310 -19.65 1.67 -2.31
CA HIS A 310 -19.79 1.96 -0.89
C HIS A 310 -19.35 0.77 -0.05
N LEU A 311 -18.66 1.05 1.07
CA LEU A 311 -18.31 0.04 2.05
C LEU A 311 -19.54 -0.60 2.69
N ILE A 312 -19.59 -1.95 2.63
CA ILE A 312 -20.66 -2.74 3.24
C ILE A 312 -20.20 -3.53 4.46
N ALA A 313 -18.95 -4.00 4.45
CA ALA A 313 -18.38 -4.80 5.53
C ALA A 313 -16.85 -4.87 5.39
N GLY A 314 -16.17 -5.12 6.51
CA GLY A 314 -14.73 -5.35 6.47
C GLY A 314 -14.05 -5.16 7.81
N LEU A 315 -12.72 -5.22 7.76
CA LEU A 315 -11.84 -5.18 8.91
C LEU A 315 -10.59 -4.36 8.58
N TYR A 316 -10.14 -3.55 9.52
CA TYR A 316 -8.84 -2.87 9.44
C TYR A 316 -8.19 -2.82 10.81
N PHE A 317 -6.87 -2.73 10.84
CA PHE A 317 -6.09 -2.62 12.06
C PHE A 317 -4.79 -1.87 11.78
N PRO A 318 -4.35 -0.98 12.68
CA PRO A 318 -2.98 -0.51 12.69
C PRO A 318 -2.05 -1.61 13.20
N VAL A 319 -0.78 -1.55 12.85
CA VAL A 319 0.26 -2.37 13.49
C VAL A 319 1.24 -1.42 14.16
N GLY A 320 1.19 -1.35 15.49
CA GLY A 320 2.06 -0.48 16.29
C GLY A 320 2.94 -1.29 17.23
N ALA A 321 3.93 -0.64 17.82
CA ALA A 321 4.92 -1.26 18.71
C ALA A 321 4.31 -1.92 19.98
N THR A 322 3.11 -1.51 20.40
CA THR A 322 2.44 -2.03 21.61
C THR A 322 1.40 -3.12 21.28
N ILE A 323 1.86 -4.38 21.29
CA ILE A 323 1.04 -5.57 21.01
C ILE A 323 -0.06 -5.82 22.05
N LYS A 324 0.16 -5.47 23.33
CA LYS A 324 -0.80 -5.73 24.42
C LYS A 324 -2.16 -5.05 24.23
N ASP A 325 -2.23 -4.00 23.42
CA ASP A 325 -3.45 -3.30 23.06
C ASP A 325 -3.72 -3.28 21.55
N ALA A 326 -3.13 -4.24 20.82
CA ALA A 326 -3.42 -4.41 19.41
C ALA A 326 -4.91 -4.68 19.20
N GLN A 327 -5.55 -3.79 18.44
CA GLN A 327 -6.97 -3.81 18.17
C GLN A 327 -7.23 -3.81 16.67
N PHE A 328 -8.34 -4.42 16.28
CA PHE A 328 -8.91 -4.24 14.96
C PHE A 328 -10.30 -3.62 15.07
N THR A 329 -10.70 -2.95 14.00
CA THR A 329 -12.07 -2.47 13.85
C THR A 329 -12.79 -3.34 12.84
N LEU A 330 -13.87 -3.96 13.29
CA LEU A 330 -14.86 -4.58 12.41
C LEU A 330 -15.89 -3.51 12.05
N PHE A 331 -16.19 -3.36 10.77
CA PHE A 331 -17.25 -2.46 10.33
C PHE A 331 -18.30 -3.22 9.53
N LEU A 332 -19.56 -2.87 9.77
CA LEU A 332 -20.71 -3.38 9.05
C LEU A 332 -21.64 -2.23 8.69
N ASN A 333 -22.12 -2.22 7.47
CA ASN A 333 -23.13 -1.29 7.00
C ASN A 333 -24.39 -2.07 6.61
N ASN A 334 -25.47 -1.84 7.37
CA ASN A 334 -26.80 -2.43 7.17
C ASN A 334 -27.78 -1.42 6.56
N GLY A 335 -27.29 -0.43 5.81
CA GLY A 335 -28.11 0.64 5.25
C GLY A 335 -28.11 1.87 6.15
N PRO A 336 -29.17 2.16 6.93
CA PRO A 336 -29.18 3.32 7.82
C PRO A 336 -28.29 3.15 9.06
N GLN A 337 -27.98 1.91 9.45
CA GLN A 337 -27.11 1.62 10.59
C GLN A 337 -25.71 1.23 10.11
N LYS A 338 -24.76 2.16 10.27
CA LYS A 338 -23.33 1.88 10.21
C LYS A 338 -22.85 1.51 11.61
N ARG A 339 -22.31 0.30 11.78
CA ARG A 339 -21.68 -0.17 13.02
C ARG A 339 -20.18 -0.28 12.80
N LYS A 340 -19.40 0.26 13.73
CA LYS A 340 -17.95 0.09 13.82
C LYS A 340 -17.64 -0.36 15.24
N THR A 341 -17.13 -1.57 15.39
CA THR A 341 -16.84 -2.18 16.69
C THR A 341 -15.34 -2.45 16.75
N LYS A 342 -14.69 -2.07 17.86
CA LYS A 342 -13.27 -2.34 18.10
C LYS A 342 -13.14 -3.56 18.99
N TYR A 343 -12.25 -4.47 18.61
CA TYR A 343 -11.92 -5.65 19.41
C TYR A 343 -10.42 -5.75 19.61
N LYS A 344 -10.00 -6.32 20.75
CA LYS A 344 -8.61 -6.69 20.97
C LYS A 344 -8.31 -8.01 20.27
N PHE A 345 -7.14 -8.12 19.66
CA PHE A 345 -6.71 -9.39 19.08
C PHE A 345 -6.62 -10.51 20.14
N SER A 346 -6.19 -10.18 21.36
CA SER A 346 -6.08 -11.15 22.46
C SER A 346 -7.38 -11.87 22.81
N THR A 347 -8.55 -11.29 22.51
CA THR A 347 -9.86 -11.94 22.68
C THR A 347 -10.00 -13.18 21.77
N PHE A 348 -9.24 -13.27 20.69
CA PHE A 348 -9.32 -14.33 19.68
C PHE A 348 -8.18 -15.34 19.78
N ALA A 349 -7.39 -15.29 20.86
CA ALA A 349 -6.30 -16.22 21.11
C ALA A 349 -6.81 -17.65 21.37
N ASP A 350 -7.91 -17.78 22.12
CA ASP A 350 -8.64 -19.04 22.33
C ASP A 350 -10.06 -18.94 21.75
N PRO A 351 -10.41 -19.75 20.73
CA PRO A 351 -11.76 -19.78 20.17
C PRO A 351 -12.87 -20.13 21.17
N GLN A 352 -12.57 -20.81 22.28
CA GLN A 352 -13.58 -21.21 23.27
C GLN A 352 -14.00 -20.06 24.19
N ASP A 353 -13.15 -19.03 24.33
CA ASP A 353 -13.38 -17.91 25.23
C ASP A 353 -14.08 -16.72 24.55
N ILE A 354 -14.42 -16.85 23.26
CA ILE A 354 -15.05 -15.78 22.49
C ILE A 354 -16.54 -15.70 22.87
N PRO A 355 -17.04 -14.56 23.38
CA PRO A 355 -18.46 -14.39 23.68
C PRO A 355 -19.35 -14.59 22.43
N ASP A 356 -20.51 -15.24 22.61
CA ASP A 356 -21.46 -15.54 21.53
C ASP A 356 -21.88 -14.28 20.74
N GLU A 357 -22.07 -13.14 21.44
CA GLU A 357 -22.42 -11.86 20.79
C GLU A 357 -21.37 -11.40 19.76
N ILE A 358 -20.09 -11.69 20.02
CA ILE A 358 -18.99 -11.35 19.11
C ILE A 358 -18.99 -12.32 17.92
N LEU A 359 -19.24 -13.61 18.17
CA LEU A 359 -19.34 -14.63 17.13
C LEU A 359 -20.48 -14.32 16.14
N GLU A 360 -21.63 -13.90 16.65
CA GLU A 360 -22.77 -13.49 15.82
C GLU A 360 -22.42 -12.29 14.93
N GLU A 361 -21.73 -11.28 15.47
CA GLU A 361 -21.33 -10.09 14.70
C GLU A 361 -20.30 -10.44 13.62
N ILE A 362 -19.33 -11.30 13.93
CA ILE A 362 -18.34 -11.80 12.97
C ILE A 362 -19.03 -12.62 11.88
N GLN A 363 -19.99 -13.48 12.22
CA GLN A 363 -20.71 -14.29 11.24
C GLN A 363 -21.58 -13.44 10.30
N LEU A 364 -22.18 -12.37 10.82
CA LEU A 364 -22.88 -11.38 9.99
C LEU A 364 -21.92 -10.70 9.01
N CYS A 365 -20.72 -10.33 9.46
CA CYS A 365 -19.70 -9.72 8.62
C CYS A 365 -19.19 -10.72 7.57
N ASN A 366 -18.91 -11.96 7.97
CA ASN A 366 -18.49 -13.06 7.12
C ASN A 366 -19.45 -13.26 5.95
N THR A 367 -20.74 -13.27 6.23
CA THR A 367 -21.80 -13.42 5.22
C THR A 367 -21.81 -12.24 4.23
N LYS A 368 -21.70 -11.00 4.72
CA LYS A 368 -21.65 -9.81 3.85
C LYS A 368 -20.40 -9.75 2.97
N MET A 369 -19.29 -10.28 3.47
CA MET A 369 -18.05 -10.39 2.71
C MET A 369 -18.06 -11.60 1.77
N ASN A 370 -19.17 -12.34 1.65
CA ASN A 370 -19.30 -13.50 0.78
C ASN A 370 -18.24 -14.59 1.06
N TYR A 371 -17.86 -14.73 2.34
CA TYR A 371 -16.97 -15.77 2.80
C TYR A 371 -17.70 -17.06 3.14
N LYS A 372 -16.97 -18.18 3.14
CA LYS A 372 -17.51 -19.45 3.65
C LYS A 372 -17.75 -19.34 5.15
N GLU A 373 -18.64 -20.16 5.69
CA GLU A 373 -18.92 -20.19 7.12
C GLU A 373 -17.63 -20.33 7.95
N GLY A 374 -17.46 -19.46 8.95
CA GLY A 374 -16.29 -19.45 9.84
C GLY A 374 -14.98 -18.94 9.23
N GLU A 375 -14.91 -18.58 7.94
CA GLU A 375 -13.67 -18.18 7.28
C GLU A 375 -13.11 -16.86 7.84
N LEU A 376 -13.96 -15.86 8.09
CA LEU A 376 -13.52 -14.59 8.70
C LEU A 376 -13.01 -14.81 10.13
N LEU A 377 -13.67 -15.65 10.93
CA LEU A 377 -13.21 -15.99 12.28
C LEU A 377 -11.83 -16.65 12.22
N SER A 378 -11.64 -17.59 11.29
CA SER A 378 -10.34 -18.23 11.07
C SER A 378 -9.25 -17.22 10.71
N ILE A 379 -9.55 -16.24 9.86
CA ILE A 379 -8.64 -15.14 9.51
C ILE A 379 -8.29 -14.31 10.74
N ILE A 380 -9.28 -13.91 11.55
CA ILE A 380 -9.08 -13.12 12.77
C ILE A 380 -8.23 -13.89 13.79
N SER A 381 -8.50 -15.18 14.01
CA SER A 381 -7.70 -16.01 14.91
C SER A 381 -6.25 -16.17 14.43
N LYS A 382 -6.03 -16.29 13.12
CA LYS A 382 -4.67 -16.27 12.56
C LYS A 382 -3.99 -14.92 12.80
N LEU A 383 -4.68 -13.81 12.52
CA LEU A 383 -4.16 -12.47 12.81
C LEU A 383 -3.82 -12.31 14.29
N SER A 384 -4.62 -12.84 15.21
CA SER A 384 -4.30 -12.80 16.64
C SER A 384 -2.95 -13.45 16.96
N ARG A 385 -2.55 -14.49 16.23
CA ARG A 385 -1.23 -15.12 16.40
C ARG A 385 -0.13 -14.27 15.81
N VAL A 386 -0.32 -13.76 14.58
CA VAL A 386 0.64 -12.84 13.94
C VAL A 386 0.91 -11.63 14.83
N MET A 387 -0.15 -11.02 15.34
CA MET A 387 -0.08 -9.83 16.18
C MET A 387 0.52 -10.12 17.56
N ALA A 388 0.58 -11.38 18.01
CA ALA A 388 1.23 -11.78 19.26
C ALA A 388 2.73 -12.08 19.09
N ASP A 389 3.22 -12.20 17.86
CA ASP A 389 4.63 -12.48 17.54
C ASP A 389 5.45 -11.18 17.52
N GLN A 390 5.98 -10.80 18.69
CA GLN A 390 6.77 -9.58 18.85
C GLN A 390 8.01 -9.54 17.95
N ALA A 391 8.68 -10.68 17.75
CA ALA A 391 9.89 -10.75 16.93
C ALA A 391 9.60 -10.45 15.46
N PHE A 392 8.46 -10.93 14.95
CA PHE A 392 7.99 -10.60 13.60
C PHE A 392 7.57 -9.13 13.48
N ILE A 393 6.78 -8.62 14.43
CA ILE A 393 6.28 -7.24 14.40
C ILE A 393 7.43 -6.23 14.47
N ASP A 394 8.41 -6.44 15.37
CA ASP A 394 9.55 -5.54 15.54
C ASP A 394 10.39 -5.46 14.26
N GLN A 395 10.74 -6.62 13.67
CA GLN A 395 11.50 -6.65 12.41
C GLN A 395 10.72 -6.05 11.24
N MET A 396 9.39 -6.22 11.21
CA MET A 396 8.57 -5.61 10.17
C MET A 396 8.56 -4.08 10.29
N LEU A 397 8.44 -3.55 11.52
CA LEU A 397 8.51 -2.12 11.77
C LEU A 397 9.89 -1.55 11.45
N GLU A 398 10.96 -2.29 11.74
CA GLU A 398 12.33 -1.92 11.37
C GLU A 398 12.52 -1.83 9.84
N ILE A 399 12.10 -2.87 9.10
CA ILE A 399 12.13 -2.86 7.63
C ILE A 399 11.34 -1.67 7.08
N ASN A 400 10.18 -1.39 7.68
CA ASN A 400 9.35 -0.27 7.29
C ASN A 400 10.05 1.08 7.51
N GLU A 401 10.70 1.27 8.66
CA GLU A 401 11.50 2.46 8.92
C GLU A 401 12.63 2.63 7.91
N ASP A 402 13.31 1.54 7.55
CA ASP A 402 14.37 1.56 6.55
C ASP A 402 13.84 1.95 5.17
N ILE A 403 12.69 1.41 4.75
CA ILE A 403 12.03 1.81 3.49
C ILE A 403 11.75 3.32 3.53
N CYS A 404 11.10 3.82 4.58
CA CYS A 404 10.80 5.25 4.70
C CYS A 404 12.07 6.12 4.67
N ARG A 405 13.17 5.70 5.32
CA ARG A 405 14.45 6.45 5.31
C ARG A 405 15.12 6.48 3.95
N MET A 406 14.93 5.46 3.12
CA MET A 406 15.49 5.40 1.75
C MET A 406 14.70 6.26 0.75
N CYS A 407 13.47 6.61 1.08
CA CYS A 407 12.56 7.34 0.21
C CYS A 407 12.45 8.84 0.54
N LEU A 408 13.12 9.28 1.62
CA LEU A 408 13.35 10.67 2.01
C LEU A 408 14.75 11.12 1.58
#